data_AF-A0A356P5H7-F1
#
_entry.id   AF-A0A356P5H7-F1
#
_cell.length_a   1.000
_cell.length_b   1.000
_cell.length_c   1.000
_cell.angle_alpha   90.00
_cell.angle_beta   90.00
_cell.angle_gamma   90.00
#
_symmetry.space_group_name_H-M   'P 1'
#
loop_
_entity.id
_entity.type
_entity.pdbx_description
1 polymer ?
#
loop_
_entity_poly.entity_id
_entity_poly.type
_entity_poly.pdbx_seq_one_letter_code
_entity_poly.pdbx_strand_id
1 'polypeptide(L)'
;MAEDVSYTPEEVAKILKISKYTVYELIKRDELAAYHIGRKVRVDGADIEAYKRNSKNITPFAGAAAPLTSPISCSPMDEGLIICGQDMTLDILTRHLERKYPHARFLRQNIGSIDGLMALYRGTANVVTAHLWDSDTNEYNTPYVRRMLPG
;
A
#
# COMPACT_ATOMS: atom_id res chain seq x y z
N MET A 1 7.21 -34.08 11.77
CA MET A 1 7.13 -34.68 10.41
C MET A 1 5.86 -34.12 9.80
N ALA A 2 5.96 -33.13 8.91
CA ALA A 2 4.79 -32.58 8.23
C ALA A 2 4.47 -33.51 7.06
N GLU A 3 3.27 -34.07 7.03
CA GLU A 3 2.84 -34.93 5.94
C GLU A 3 2.55 -34.07 4.71
N ASP A 4 3.31 -34.26 3.63
CA ASP A 4 3.03 -33.69 2.30
C ASP A 4 1.78 -34.38 1.72
N VAL A 5 0.62 -33.98 2.23
CA VAL A 5 -0.68 -34.45 1.74
C VAL A 5 -1.02 -33.65 0.49
N SER A 6 -0.96 -34.32 -0.67
CA SER A 6 -1.32 -33.73 -1.96
C SER A 6 -2.81 -33.95 -2.29
N TYR A 7 -3.49 -32.87 -2.63
CA TYR A 7 -4.92 -32.84 -2.92
C TYR A 7 -5.20 -32.78 -4.42
N THR A 8 -6.35 -33.33 -4.81
CA THR A 8 -6.92 -33.15 -6.15
C THR A 8 -7.71 -31.84 -6.25
N PRO A 9 -7.88 -31.27 -7.45
CA PRO A 9 -8.67 -30.04 -7.64
C PRO A 9 -10.11 -30.14 -7.08
N GLU A 10 -10.70 -31.34 -7.03
CA GLU A 10 -12.03 -31.57 -6.47
C GLU A 10 -12.06 -31.49 -4.95
N GLU A 11 -11.00 -31.94 -4.28
CA GLU A 11 -10.84 -31.83 -2.83
C GLU A 11 -10.53 -30.39 -2.44
N VAL A 12 -9.68 -29.71 -3.21
CA VAL A 12 -9.40 -28.26 -3.03
C VAL A 12 -10.69 -27.45 -3.13
N ALA A 13 -11.54 -27.75 -4.10
CA ALA A 13 -12.85 -27.11 -4.26
C ALA A 13 -13.73 -27.27 -3.01
N LYS A 14 -13.75 -28.47 -2.42
CA LYS A 14 -14.49 -28.74 -1.18
C LYS A 14 -13.91 -27.99 0.03
N ILE A 15 -12.59 -27.91 0.14
CA ILE A 15 -11.89 -27.24 1.24
C ILE A 15 -12.13 -25.72 1.21
N LEU A 16 -11.97 -25.10 0.04
CA LEU A 16 -12.15 -23.66 -0.14
C LEU A 16 -13.61 -23.24 -0.33
N LYS A 17 -14.54 -24.20 -0.43
CA LYS A 17 -15.98 -24.00 -0.71
C LYS A 17 -16.22 -23.19 -2.00
N ILE A 18 -15.48 -23.53 -3.06
CA ILE A 18 -15.59 -22.92 -4.40
C ILE A 18 -15.88 -23.96 -5.47
N SER A 19 -16.22 -23.53 -6.69
CA SER A 19 -16.46 -24.46 -7.80
C SER A 19 -15.16 -25.08 -8.32
N LYS A 20 -15.23 -26.33 -8.83
CA LYS A 20 -14.09 -27.00 -9.49
C LYS A 20 -13.50 -26.15 -10.63
N TYR A 21 -14.36 -25.44 -11.37
CA TYR A 21 -13.94 -24.56 -12.46
C TYR A 21 -13.08 -23.39 -11.95
N THR A 22 -13.47 -22.79 -10.82
CA THR A 22 -12.72 -21.71 -10.17
C THR A 22 -11.32 -22.18 -9.75
N VAL A 23 -11.19 -23.42 -9.28
CA VAL A 23 -9.87 -24.00 -8.94
C VAL A 23 -8.96 -24.07 -10.16
N TYR A 24 -9.47 -24.48 -11.33
CA TYR A 24 -8.67 -24.46 -12.56
C TYR A 24 -8.30 -23.05 -13.03
N GLU A 25 -9.20 -22.08 -12.89
CA GLU A 25 -8.91 -20.68 -13.20
C GLU A 25 -7.80 -20.12 -12.30
N LEU A 26 -7.81 -20.43 -11.00
CA LEU A 26 -6.77 -20.00 -10.06
C LEU A 26 -5.40 -20.60 -10.41
N ILE A 27 -5.39 -21.88 -10.80
CA ILE A 27 -4.16 -22.55 -11.26
C ILE A 27 -3.66 -21.94 -12.56
N LYS A 28 -4.55 -21.58 -13.49
CA LYS A 28 -4.19 -20.94 -14.77
C LYS A 28 -3.66 -19.51 -14.59
N ARG A 29 -4.12 -18.81 -13.55
CA ARG A 29 -3.66 -17.45 -13.18
C ARG A 29 -2.41 -17.43 -12.32
N ASP A 30 -1.85 -18.60 -11.99
CA ASP A 30 -0.68 -18.76 -11.12
C ASP A 30 -0.89 -18.21 -9.69
N GLU A 31 -2.16 -18.09 -9.26
CA GLU A 31 -2.53 -17.65 -7.91
C GLU A 31 -2.50 -18.82 -6.90
N LEU A 32 -2.64 -20.05 -7.38
CA LEU A 32 -2.57 -21.27 -6.59
C LEU A 32 -1.50 -22.19 -7.20
N ALA A 33 -0.42 -22.41 -6.44
CA ALA A 33 0.67 -23.29 -6.86
C ALA A 33 0.16 -24.72 -7.01
N ALA A 34 0.36 -25.29 -8.19
CA ALA A 34 -0.04 -26.65 -8.51
C ALA A 34 1.00 -27.30 -9.42
N TYR A 35 1.17 -28.61 -9.28
CA TYR A 35 2.10 -29.38 -10.09
C TYR A 35 1.38 -30.49 -10.85
N HIS A 36 1.95 -30.85 -12.00
CA HIS A 36 1.38 -31.86 -12.88
C HIS A 36 2.07 -33.20 -12.65
N ILE A 37 1.30 -34.21 -12.28
CA ILE A 37 1.74 -35.61 -12.25
C ILE A 37 1.13 -36.31 -13.46
N GLY A 38 1.90 -36.41 -14.54
CA GLY A 38 1.41 -36.90 -15.82
C GLY A 38 0.30 -36.01 -16.38
N ARG A 39 -0.91 -36.56 -16.59
CA ARG A 39 -2.08 -35.82 -17.09
C ARG A 39 -2.97 -35.24 -15.99
N LYS A 40 -2.61 -35.40 -14.71
CA LYS A 40 -3.42 -34.97 -13.57
C LYS A 40 -2.70 -33.87 -12.79
N VAL A 41 -3.47 -32.91 -12.29
CA VAL A 41 -2.98 -31.79 -11.48
C VAL A 41 -3.09 -32.15 -10.00
N ARG A 42 -2.09 -31.76 -9.20
CA ARG A 42 -2.05 -31.89 -7.74
C ARG A 42 -1.67 -30.55 -7.11
N VAL A 43 -2.18 -30.34 -5.90
CA VAL A 43 -1.94 -29.14 -5.09
C VAL A 43 -1.49 -29.61 -3.71
N ASP A 44 -0.44 -29.01 -3.17
CA ASP A 44 0.02 -29.33 -1.82
C ASP A 44 -0.88 -28.70 -0.75
N GLY A 45 -1.00 -29.34 0.41
CA GLY A 45 -1.66 -28.75 1.57
C GLY A 45 -1.02 -27.44 2.03
N ALA A 46 0.31 -27.32 1.93
CA ALA A 46 1.04 -26.10 2.28
C ALA A 46 0.61 -24.91 1.39
N ASP A 47 0.39 -25.17 0.10
CA ASP A 47 0.00 -24.16 -0.89
C ASP A 47 -1.44 -23.69 -0.69
N ILE A 48 -2.36 -24.58 -0.28
CA ILE A 48 -3.74 -24.22 0.04
C ILE A 48 -3.78 -23.30 1.28
N GLU A 49 -3.00 -23.62 2.31
CA GLU A 49 -2.91 -22.78 3.50
C GLU A 49 -2.21 -21.45 3.22
N ALA A 50 -1.19 -21.44 2.35
CA ALA A 50 -0.56 -20.22 1.86
C ALA A 50 -1.56 -19.33 1.10
N TYR A 51 -2.40 -19.91 0.24
CA TYR A 51 -3.46 -19.19 -0.47
C TYR A 51 -4.50 -18.59 0.48
N LYS A 52 -4.93 -19.34 1.51
CA LYS A 52 -5.85 -18.83 2.55
C LYS A 52 -5.22 -17.68 3.34
N ARG A 53 -3.92 -17.77 3.64
CA ARG A 53 -3.18 -16.70 4.32
C ARG A 53 -3.02 -15.49 3.41
N ASN A 54 -2.70 -15.68 2.13
CA ASN A 54 -2.58 -14.59 1.16
C ASN A 54 -3.92 -13.89 0.95
N SER A 55 -5.02 -14.64 0.74
CA SER A 55 -6.37 -14.08 0.60
C SER A 55 -6.83 -13.30 1.82
N LYS A 56 -6.43 -13.70 3.03
CA LYS A 56 -6.64 -12.90 4.27
C LYS A 56 -5.73 -11.68 4.36
N ASN A 57 -4.57 -11.70 3.71
CA ASN A 57 -3.63 -10.58 3.61
C ASN A 57 -3.87 -9.70 2.37
N ILE A 58 -4.98 -9.85 1.63
CA ILE A 58 -5.41 -8.87 0.59
C ILE A 58 -6.06 -7.62 1.24
N THR A 59 -5.57 -7.25 2.41
CA THR A 59 -5.18 -5.88 2.77
C THR A 59 -3.91 -6.06 3.60
N PRO A 60 -2.71 -5.92 3.01
CA PRO A 60 -2.18 -4.61 2.66
C PRO A 60 -1.39 -4.56 1.35
N PHE A 61 -1.26 -3.34 0.82
CA PHE A 61 -0.18 -2.94 -0.09
C PHE A 61 1.17 -3.33 0.55
N ALA A 62 1.81 -4.40 0.07
CA ALA A 62 3.10 -4.84 0.58
C ALA A 62 4.03 -5.21 -0.59
N GLY A 63 4.77 -4.20 -1.06
CA GLY A 63 6.11 -4.41 -1.57
C GLY A 63 7.10 -4.28 -0.42
N ALA A 64 7.70 -5.41 -0.04
CA ALA A 64 8.99 -5.59 0.62
C ALA A 64 9.23 -5.07 2.06
N ALA A 65 9.32 -6.07 2.96
CA ALA A 65 10.40 -6.33 3.94
C ALA A 65 10.16 -6.08 5.45
N ALA A 66 10.01 -7.23 6.14
CA ALA A 66 10.26 -7.55 7.57
C ALA A 66 9.22 -7.13 8.65
N PRO A 67 8.69 -8.09 9.45
CA PRO A 67 7.87 -7.79 10.60
C PRO A 67 8.73 -7.75 11.87
N LEU A 68 8.90 -6.56 12.45
CA LEU A 68 9.23 -6.43 13.87
C LEU A 68 7.94 -6.11 14.61
N THR A 69 7.38 -7.14 15.22
CA THR A 69 6.29 -7.01 16.19
C THR A 69 6.84 -6.34 17.44
N SER A 70 6.45 -5.09 17.68
CA SER A 70 6.47 -4.47 19.00
C SER A 70 5.10 -3.81 19.21
N PRO A 71 4.39 -4.13 20.31
CA PRO A 71 3.09 -3.55 20.57
C PRO A 71 3.28 -2.08 20.92
N ILE A 72 2.55 -1.20 20.23
CA ILE A 72 2.14 0.14 20.65
C ILE A 72 3.14 0.81 21.62
N SER A 73 4.26 1.30 21.08
CA SER A 73 4.97 2.40 21.72
C SER A 73 4.57 3.66 20.96
N CYS A 74 3.72 4.46 21.58
CA CYS A 74 3.50 5.83 21.16
C CYS A 74 4.78 6.60 21.46
N SER A 75 5.75 6.54 20.55
CA SER A 75 6.81 7.54 20.46
C SER A 75 6.44 8.47 19.31
N PRO A 76 6.16 9.76 19.55
CA PRO A 76 5.81 10.75 18.51
C PRO A 76 6.99 11.09 17.57
N MET A 77 7.97 10.19 17.44
CA MET A 77 9.26 10.42 16.77
C MET A 77 9.42 9.65 15.45
N ASP A 78 8.48 8.78 15.05
CA ASP A 78 8.65 7.93 13.86
C ASP A 78 7.65 8.21 12.71
N GLU A 79 6.71 9.13 12.92
CA GLU A 79 5.90 9.69 11.82
C GLU A 79 6.75 10.69 11.03
N GLY A 80 7.44 10.18 10.02
CA GLY A 80 8.19 11.03 9.09
C GLY A 80 7.32 12.11 8.45
N LEU A 81 7.88 13.30 8.27
CA LEU A 81 7.21 14.45 7.68
C LEU A 81 7.11 14.30 6.15
N ILE A 82 5.90 14.16 5.63
CA ILE A 82 5.62 14.06 4.19
C ILE A 82 5.39 15.47 3.62
N ILE A 83 6.29 15.88 2.72
CA ILE A 83 6.30 17.17 2.02
C ILE A 83 5.93 16.96 0.55
N CYS A 84 4.88 17.65 0.11
CA CYS A 84 4.28 17.52 -1.21
C CYS A 84 4.31 18.85 -1.97
N GLY A 85 4.43 18.78 -3.31
CA GLY A 85 4.41 19.94 -4.19
C GLY A 85 5.28 19.78 -5.43
N GLN A 86 5.25 20.74 -6.36
CA GLN A 86 6.03 20.68 -7.61
C GLN A 86 7.30 21.54 -7.59
N ASP A 87 7.50 22.37 -6.58
CA ASP A 87 8.64 23.29 -6.52
C ASP A 87 9.94 22.53 -6.19
N MET A 88 11.00 22.83 -6.95
CA MET A 88 12.37 22.34 -6.75
C MET A 88 12.97 22.86 -5.43
N THR A 89 12.49 23.99 -4.91
CA THR A 89 12.93 24.53 -3.61
C THR A 89 12.66 23.55 -2.47
N LEU A 90 11.64 22.70 -2.59
CA LEU A 90 11.31 21.67 -1.59
C LEU A 90 12.39 20.60 -1.48
N ASP A 91 13.08 20.29 -2.58
CA ASP A 91 14.16 19.31 -2.56
C ASP A 91 15.37 19.86 -1.80
N ILE A 92 15.64 21.16 -1.95
CA ILE A 92 16.69 21.87 -1.20
C ILE A 92 16.32 21.95 0.28
N LEU A 93 15.07 22.30 0.57
CA LEU A 93 14.54 22.36 1.94
C LEU A 93 14.64 21.00 2.63
N THR A 94 14.21 19.93 1.96
CA THR A 94 14.23 18.56 2.50
C THR A 94 15.66 18.17 2.86
N ARG A 95 16.64 18.38 1.97
CA ARG A 95 18.07 18.11 2.25
C ARG A 95 18.64 18.95 3.39
N HIS A 96 18.12 20.16 3.59
CA HIS A 96 18.53 21.01 4.71
C HIS A 96 17.95 20.51 6.03
N LEU A 97 16.67 20.11 6.03
CA LEU A 97 15.98 19.54 7.18
C LEU A 97 16.61 18.20 7.62
N GLU A 98 16.93 17.32 6.67
CA GLU A 98 17.64 16.06 6.95
C GLU A 98 19.00 16.29 7.63
N ARG A 99 19.74 17.32 7.21
CA ARG A 99 21.04 17.67 7.83
C ARG A 99 20.88 18.26 9.23
N LYS A 100 19.84 19.07 9.46
CA LYS A 100 19.59 19.72 10.74
C LYS A 100 18.96 18.77 11.77
N TYR A 101 18.14 17.84 11.31
CA TYR A 101 17.40 16.89 12.14
C TYR A 101 17.65 15.45 11.65
N PRO A 102 18.84 14.88 11.90
CA PRO A 102 19.20 13.55 11.41
C PRO A 102 18.37 12.40 12.01
N HIS A 103 17.67 12.66 13.11
CA HIS A 103 16.77 11.69 13.75
C HIS A 103 15.33 11.76 13.24
N ALA A 104 14.98 12.75 12.42
CA ALA A 104 13.64 12.90 11.84
C ALA A 104 13.66 12.42 10.38
N ARG A 105 12.62 11.68 9.98
CA ARG A 105 12.47 11.22 8.60
C ARG A 105 11.70 12.25 7.79
N PHE A 106 12.26 12.71 6.68
CA PHE A 106 11.56 13.59 5.73
C PHE A 106 11.30 12.83 4.43
N LEU A 107 10.10 12.95 3.89
CA LEU A 107 9.68 12.29 2.66
C LEU A 107 9.20 13.34 1.68
N ARG A 108 9.69 13.29 0.45
CA ARG A 108 9.30 14.23 -0.61
C ARG A 108 8.48 13.51 -1.67
N GLN A 109 7.32 14.06 -2.02
CA GLN A 109 6.47 13.53 -3.11
C GLN A 109 6.07 14.61 -4.13
N ASN A 110 6.47 14.44 -5.39
CA ASN A 110 6.18 15.39 -6.47
C ASN A 110 4.75 15.20 -6.98
N ILE A 111 3.82 16.01 -6.45
CA ILE A 111 2.39 16.01 -6.80
C ILE A 111 1.90 17.43 -7.04
N GLY A 112 0.86 17.57 -7.86
CA GLY A 112 0.25 18.86 -8.19
C GLY A 112 -0.44 19.52 -7.00
N SER A 113 -0.70 20.83 -7.10
CA SER A 113 -1.27 21.62 -5.99
C SER A 113 -2.65 21.13 -5.53
N ILE A 114 -3.55 20.78 -6.47
CA ILE A 114 -4.89 20.26 -6.15
C ILE A 114 -4.80 18.89 -5.46
N ASP A 115 -4.02 17.97 -6.03
CA ASP A 115 -3.81 16.63 -5.45
C ASP A 115 -3.12 16.72 -4.09
N GLY A 116 -2.21 17.68 -3.92
CA GLY A 116 -1.59 18.02 -2.65
C GLY A 116 -2.61 18.42 -1.60
N LEU A 117 -3.50 19.37 -1.91
CA LEU A 117 -4.58 19.75 -0.99
C LEU A 117 -5.49 18.55 -0.64
N MET A 118 -5.80 17.69 -1.61
CA MET A 118 -6.57 16.46 -1.35
C MET A 118 -5.81 15.48 -0.44
N ALA A 119 -4.50 15.33 -0.62
CA ALA A 119 -3.66 14.49 0.23
C ALA A 119 -3.62 15.02 1.66
N LEU A 120 -3.60 16.35 1.83
CA LEU A 120 -3.68 16.98 3.14
C LEU A 120 -5.05 16.76 3.79
N TYR A 121 -6.13 16.90 3.02
CA TYR A 121 -7.50 16.59 3.48
C TYR A 121 -7.64 15.13 3.96
N ARG A 122 -6.99 14.19 3.27
CA ARG A 122 -7.01 12.76 3.62
C ARG A 122 -6.06 12.38 4.76
N GLY A 123 -5.24 13.32 5.24
CA GLY A 123 -4.21 13.05 6.25
C GLY A 123 -3.04 12.20 5.74
N THR A 124 -2.87 12.07 4.42
CA THR A 124 -1.77 11.29 3.81
C THR A 124 -0.52 12.14 3.56
N ALA A 125 -0.63 13.46 3.70
CA ALA A 125 0.48 14.41 3.62
C ALA A 125 0.46 15.36 4.82
N ASN A 126 1.64 15.79 5.28
CA ASN A 126 1.76 16.72 6.41
C ASN A 126 1.96 18.17 5.95
N VAL A 127 2.70 18.38 4.86
CA VAL A 127 3.03 19.70 4.31
C VAL A 127 2.81 19.69 2.80
N VAL A 128 2.16 20.72 2.28
CA VAL A 128 1.88 20.86 0.84
C VAL A 128 2.20 22.28 0.40
N THR A 129 2.87 22.44 -0.74
CA THR A 129 2.93 23.72 -1.44
C THR A 129 1.83 23.80 -2.50
N ALA A 130 1.27 25.01 -2.65
CA ALA A 130 0.22 25.27 -3.63
C ALA A 130 0.52 26.55 -4.42
N HIS A 131 0.23 26.50 -5.72
CA HIS A 131 0.24 27.63 -6.64
C HIS A 131 -1.05 27.61 -7.45
N LEU A 132 -2.17 27.87 -6.78
CA LEU A 132 -3.49 27.86 -7.39
C LEU A 132 -4.01 29.29 -7.50
N TRP A 133 -4.19 29.77 -8.72
CA TRP A 133 -4.78 31.07 -9.00
C TRP A 133 -6.29 30.95 -9.17
N ASP A 134 -7.04 31.80 -8.46
CA ASP A 134 -8.48 31.91 -8.62
C ASP A 134 -8.79 33.16 -9.47
N SER A 135 -9.36 32.96 -10.66
CA SER A 135 -9.66 34.07 -11.58
C SER A 135 -10.73 35.01 -11.07
N ASP A 136 -11.66 34.49 -10.26
CA ASP A 136 -12.84 35.25 -9.83
C ASP A 136 -12.49 36.25 -8.73
N THR A 137 -11.60 35.85 -7.82
CA THR A 137 -11.12 36.68 -6.71
C THR A 137 -9.77 37.36 -7.01
N ASN A 138 -9.09 36.91 -8.08
CA ASN A 138 -7.72 37.28 -8.42
C ASN A 138 -6.72 37.02 -7.26
N GLU A 139 -7.05 36.09 -6.36
CA GLU A 139 -6.18 35.67 -5.26
C GLU A 139 -5.51 34.33 -5.58
N TYR A 140 -4.47 34.01 -4.83
CA TYR A 140 -3.82 32.71 -4.88
C TYR A 140 -4.09 31.92 -3.61
N ASN A 141 -4.25 30.59 -3.76
CA ASN A 141 -4.30 29.56 -2.72
C ASN A 141 -5.46 29.66 -1.72
N THR A 142 -5.66 30.82 -1.08
CA THR A 142 -6.66 31.05 -0.03
C THR A 142 -8.06 30.59 -0.42
N PRO A 143 -8.58 30.88 -1.63
CA PRO A 143 -9.91 30.42 -2.03
C PRO A 143 -10.01 28.89 -2.12
N TYR A 144 -8.95 28.23 -2.59
CA TYR A 144 -8.90 26.77 -2.72
C TYR A 144 -8.75 26.07 -1.36
N VAL A 145 -7.89 26.58 -0.49
CA VAL A 145 -7.70 26.06 0.87
C VAL A 145 -9.02 26.10 1.64
N ARG A 146 -9.73 27.24 1.63
CA ARG A 146 -11.03 27.39 2.31
C ARG A 146 -12.11 26.46 1.77
N ARG A 147 -12.08 26.13 0.47
CA ARG A 147 -13.08 25.25 -0.17
C ARG A 147 -12.77 23.77 0.05
N MET A 148 -11.49 23.40 0.09
CA MET A 148 -11.05 21.99 0.09
C MET A 148 -10.73 21.43 1.47
N LEU A 149 -10.35 22.27 2.44
CA LEU A 149 -9.99 21.85 3.78
C LEU A 149 -11.01 22.42 4.78
N PRO A 150 -11.81 21.57 5.45
CA PRO A 150 -12.75 22.04 6.46
C PRO A 150 -12.00 22.37 7.77
N GLY A 151 -12.23 23.58 8.28
CA GLY A 151 -11.59 24.12 9.49
C GLY A 151 -11.33 25.61 9.35
#